data_AF-A0A934CFC9-F1
#
_entry.id   AF-A0A934CFC9-F1
#
_cell.length_a   1.000
_cell.length_b   1.000
_cell.length_c   1.000
_cell.angle_alpha   90.00
_cell.angle_beta   90.00
_cell.angle_gamma   90.00
#
_symmetry.space_group_name_H-M   'P 1'
#
loop_
_entity.id
_entity.type
_entity.pdbx_description
1 polymer ?
#
loop_
_entity_poly.entity_id
_entity_poly.type
_entity_poly.pdbx_seq_one_letter_code
_entity_poly.pdbx_strand_id
1 'polypeptide(L)'
;MDVQFLTRKAARVVMPDRASTLANLSVLRQEWEQAAEGDSLINVPASVGLLLFDVTARLGLTREEQAQVLGDQLFREALVKLQL
;
A
#
# COMPACT_ATOMS: atom_id res chain seq x y z
N MET A 1 -36.61 -7.72 21.32
CA MET A 1 -35.14 -7.61 21.45
C MET A 1 -34.63 -7.21 20.08
N ASP A 2 -34.60 -5.90 19.82
CA ASP A 2 -34.28 -5.34 18.52
C ASP A 2 -32.77 -5.38 18.30
N VAL A 3 -32.34 -6.26 17.40
CA VAL A 3 -30.95 -6.34 16.98
C VAL A 3 -30.69 -5.19 16.01
N GLN A 4 -30.08 -4.11 16.51
CA GLN A 4 -29.61 -3.02 15.67
C GLN A 4 -28.42 -3.53 14.85
N PHE A 5 -28.66 -3.82 13.57
CA PHE A 5 -27.59 -4.01 12.60
C PHE A 5 -26.93 -2.66 12.34
N LEU A 6 -25.82 -2.40 13.05
CA LEU A 6 -24.93 -1.28 12.75
C LEU A 6 -24.49 -1.43 11.29
N THR A 7 -25.09 -0.64 10.41
CA THR A 7 -24.74 -0.60 9.00
C THR A 7 -23.33 -0.01 8.93
N ARG A 8 -22.31 -0.85 8.79
CA ARG A 8 -20.96 -0.38 8.46
C ARG A 8 -21.07 0.38 7.15
N LYS A 9 -21.03 1.70 7.22
CA LYS A 9 -20.91 2.58 6.07
C LYS A 9 -19.60 2.18 5.38
N ALA A 10 -19.70 1.48 4.25
CA ALA A 10 -18.53 1.11 3.46
C ALA A 10 -17.78 2.41 3.17
N ALA A 11 -16.55 2.54 3.68
CA ALA A 11 -15.67 3.63 3.31
C ALA A 11 -15.55 3.58 1.78
N ARG A 12 -16.00 4.65 1.13
CA ARG A 12 -15.93 4.75 -0.32
C ARG A 12 -14.45 4.97 -0.60
N VAL A 13 -13.75 3.92 -1.05
CA VAL A 13 -12.38 4.04 -1.54
C VAL A 13 -12.41 5.08 -2.66
N VAL A 14 -11.91 6.28 -2.37
CA VAL A 14 -11.76 7.32 -3.37
C VAL A 14 -10.48 6.98 -4.12
N MET A 15 -10.63 6.25 -5.22
CA MET A 15 -9.51 5.99 -6.10
C MET A 15 -8.96 7.33 -6.59
N PRO A 16 -7.64 7.57 -6.49
CA PRO A 16 -7.04 8.78 -6.99
C PRO A 16 -7.37 8.97 -8.46
N ASP A 17 -7.54 10.23 -8.89
CA ASP A 17 -7.69 10.50 -10.31
C ASP A 17 -6.43 10.08 -11.09
N ARG A 18 -6.53 10.09 -12.43
CA ARG A 18 -5.44 9.63 -13.29
C ARG A 18 -4.14 10.43 -13.07
N ALA A 19 -4.24 11.74 -12.83
CA ALA A 19 -3.06 12.58 -12.63
C ALA A 19 -2.38 12.26 -11.30
N SER A 20 -3.15 12.13 -10.22
CA SER A 20 -2.64 11.71 -8.91
C SER A 20 -2.05 10.30 -8.95
N THR A 21 -2.67 9.38 -9.69
CA THR A 21 -2.16 8.01 -9.86
C THR A 21 -0.79 8.02 -10.54
N LEU A 22 -0.64 8.77 -11.65
CA LEU A 22 0.64 8.87 -12.35
C LEU A 22 1.72 9.52 -11.50
N ALA A 23 1.38 10.56 -10.72
CA ALA A 23 2.31 11.21 -9.81
C ALA A 23 2.79 10.22 -8.72
N ASN A 24 1.86 9.50 -8.09
CA ASN A 24 2.18 8.54 -7.04
C ASN A 24 3.05 7.38 -7.54
N LEU A 25 2.76 6.84 -8.73
CA LEU A 25 3.58 5.81 -9.37
C LEU A 25 4.97 6.33 -9.73
N SER A 26 5.08 7.58 -10.17
CA SER A 26 6.37 8.20 -10.49
C SER A 26 7.25 8.34 -9.26
N VAL A 27 6.66 8.74 -8.13
CA VAL A 27 7.39 8.84 -6.85
C VAL A 27 7.78 7.46 -6.34
N LEU A 28 6.88 6.48 -6.38
CA LEU A 28 7.18 5.09 -5.99
C LEU A 28 8.40 4.56 -6.77
N ARG A 29 8.43 4.74 -8.10
CA ARG A 29 9.59 4.36 -8.92
C ARG A 29 10.87 5.07 -8.47
N GLN A 30 10.82 6.38 -8.22
CA GLN A 30 12.02 7.15 -7.83
C GLN A 30 12.60 6.69 -6.50
N GLU A 31 11.76 6.40 -5.52
CA GLU A 31 12.21 5.90 -4.21
C GLU A 31 12.86 4.53 -4.33
N TRP A 32 12.28 3.66 -5.15
CA TRP A 32 12.86 2.35 -5.41
C TRP A 32 14.15 2.44 -6.22
N GLU A 33 14.28 3.39 -7.15
CA GLU A 33 15.55 3.66 -7.86
C GLU A 33 16.64 4.14 -6.92
N GLN A 34 16.28 4.97 -5.93
CA GLN A 34 17.21 5.40 -4.88
C GLN A 34 17.63 4.21 -4.01
N ALA A 35 16.67 3.35 -3.62
CA ALA A 35 16.93 2.15 -2.81
C ALA A 35 17.75 1.08 -3.57
N ALA A 36 17.70 1.09 -4.91
CA ALA A 36 18.52 0.22 -5.74
C ALA A 36 19.96 0.72 -5.93
N GLU A 37 20.33 1.90 -5.39
CA GLU A 37 21.70 2.44 -5.39
C GLU A 37 22.38 2.47 -6.77
N GLY A 38 21.60 2.67 -7.84
CA GLY A 38 22.08 2.71 -9.22
C GLY A 38 21.96 1.38 -9.99
N ASP A 39 21.56 0.30 -9.34
CA ASP A 39 21.18 -0.95 -10.02
C ASP A 39 19.85 -0.80 -10.78
N SER A 40 19.68 -1.64 -11.79
CA SER A 40 18.41 -1.71 -12.53
C SER A 40 17.28 -2.25 -11.65
N LEU A 41 16.17 -1.54 -11.58
CA LEU A 41 14.93 -2.01 -10.94
C LEU A 41 14.41 -3.35 -11.48
N ILE A 42 14.81 -3.73 -12.69
CA ILE A 42 14.44 -5.01 -13.31
C ILE A 42 15.27 -6.16 -12.71
N ASN A 43 16.50 -5.88 -12.29
CA ASN A 43 17.47 -6.89 -11.89
C ASN A 43 17.73 -6.94 -10.37
N VAL A 44 17.30 -5.93 -9.63
CA VAL A 44 17.49 -5.86 -8.17
C VAL A 44 16.59 -6.89 -7.46
N PRO A 45 17.13 -7.72 -6.55
CA PRO A 45 16.31 -8.61 -5.72
C PRO A 45 15.52 -7.78 -4.71
N ALA A 46 14.19 -7.89 -4.73
CA ALA A 46 13.33 -7.13 -3.83
C ALA A 46 12.18 -7.95 -3.23
N SER A 47 11.67 -7.48 -2.08
CA SER A 47 10.51 -8.08 -1.43
C SER A 47 9.22 -7.61 -2.10
N VAL A 48 8.54 -8.52 -2.80
CA VAL A 48 7.22 -8.29 -3.40
C VAL A 48 6.20 -7.82 -2.35
N GLY A 49 6.30 -8.34 -1.12
CA GLY A 49 5.42 -7.94 -0.02
C GLY A 49 5.57 -6.47 0.36
N LEU A 50 6.81 -5.98 0.45
CA LEU A 50 7.07 -4.56 0.73
C LEU A 50 6.65 -3.65 -0.44
N LEU A 51 6.83 -4.10 -1.68
CA LEU A 51 6.34 -3.38 -2.86
C LEU A 51 4.82 -3.18 -2.80
N LEU A 52 4.07 -4.24 -2.49
CA LEU A 52 2.61 -4.15 -2.35
C LEU A 52 2.21 -3.23 -1.20
N PHE A 53 2.94 -3.27 -0.08
CA PHE A 53 2.73 -2.36 1.04
C PHE A 53 2.89 -0.89 0.61
N ASP A 54 4.00 -0.55 -0.05
CA ASP A 54 4.27 0.81 -0.53
C ASP A 54 3.20 1.29 -1.52
N VAL A 55 2.75 0.42 -2.44
CA VAL A 55 1.66 0.74 -3.37
C VAL A 55 0.39 1.13 -2.61
N THR A 56 0.00 0.35 -1.60
CA THR A 56 -1.22 0.64 -0.84
C THR A 56 -1.11 1.94 -0.03
N ALA A 57 0.07 2.21 0.53
CA ALA A 57 0.35 3.49 1.18
C ALA A 57 0.27 4.67 0.19
N ARG A 58 0.81 4.51 -1.01
CA ARG A 58 0.79 5.55 -2.08
C ARG A 58 -0.59 5.83 -2.64
N LEU A 59 -1.49 4.86 -2.60
CA LEU A 59 -2.89 5.05 -2.96
C LEU A 59 -3.67 5.82 -1.89
N GLY A 60 -3.05 6.13 -0.75
CA GLY A 60 -3.68 6.86 0.35
C GLY A 60 -4.64 6.01 1.18
N LEU A 61 -4.51 4.69 1.11
CA LEU A 61 -5.34 3.77 1.89
C LEU A 61 -5.03 3.89 3.38
N THR A 62 -6.06 3.81 4.23
CA THR A 62 -5.87 3.76 5.69
C THR A 62 -5.21 2.45 6.11
N ARG A 63 -4.70 2.37 7.35
CA ARG A 63 -4.10 1.12 7.86
C ARG A 63 -5.09 -0.06 7.81
N GLU A 64 -6.37 0.19 8.09
CA GLU A 64 -7.43 -0.83 8.00
C GLU A 64 -7.65 -1.28 6.55
N GLU A 65 -7.67 -0.36 5.59
CA GLU A 65 -7.82 -0.68 4.17
C GLU A 65 -6.60 -1.41 3.62
N GLN A 66 -5.39 -1.02 4.03
CA GLN A 66 -4.15 -1.72 3.70
C GLN A 66 -4.17 -3.16 4.23
N ALA A 67 -4.58 -3.37 5.48
CA ALA A 67 -4.73 -4.70 6.07
C ALA A 67 -5.76 -5.55 5.31
N GLN A 68 -6.86 -4.94 4.86
CA GLN A 68 -7.87 -5.62 4.06
C GLN A 68 -7.35 -6.04 2.68
N VAL A 69 -6.57 -5.18 2.01
CA VAL A 69 -6.04 -5.45 0.66
C VAL A 69 -4.87 -6.44 0.68
N LEU A 70 -3.92 -6.26 1.61
CA LEU A 70 -2.71 -7.08 1.70
C LEU A 70 -2.97 -8.41 2.40
N GLY A 71 -4.05 -8.48 3.17
CA GLY A 71 -4.27 -9.55 4.13
C GLY A 71 -3.45 -9.32 5.40
N ASP A 72 -4.04 -9.80 6.48
CA ASP A 72 -3.63 -9.58 7.86
C ASP A 72 -2.18 -10.02 8.16
N GLN A 73 -1.74 -11.12 7.56
CA GLN A 73 -0.39 -11.65 7.73
C GLN A 73 0.66 -10.74 7.06
N LEU A 74 0.49 -10.47 5.76
CA LEU A 74 1.45 -9.67 4.99
C LEU A 74 1.55 -8.25 5.53
N PHE A 75 0.41 -7.63 5.90
CA PHE A 75 0.40 -6.31 6.51
C PHE A 75 1.23 -6.27 7.80
N ARG A 76 1.06 -7.25 8.70
CA ARG A 76 1.82 -7.33 9.94
C ARG A 76 3.30 -7.60 9.70
N GLU A 77 3.65 -8.50 8.79
CA GLU A 77 5.04 -8.78 8.44
C GLU A 77 5.74 -7.53 7.88
N ALA A 78 5.05 -6.76 7.03
CA ALA A 78 5.55 -5.50 6.49
C ALA A 78 5.78 -4.45 7.59
N LEU A 79 4.83 -4.26 8.51
CA LEU A 79 4.99 -3.34 9.64
C LEU A 79 6.22 -3.69 10.50
N VAL A 80 6.41 -4.98 10.82
CA VAL A 80 7.58 -5.44 11.59
C VAL A 80 8.89 -5.20 10.83
N LYS A 81 8.91 -5.49 9.52
CA LYS A 81 10.08 -5.25 8.65
C LYS A 81 10.45 -3.77 8.55
N LEU A 82 9.45 -2.90 8.51
CA LEU A 82 9.60 -1.45 8.36
C LEU A 82 9.73 -0.70 9.69
N GLN A 83 9.55 -1.39 10.82
CA GLN A 83 9.56 -0.81 12.17
C GLN A 83 8.46 0.26 12.40
N LEU A 84 7.25 0.02 11.87
CA LEU A 84 6.09 0.94 11.85
C LEU A 84 4.85 0.47 12.64
#